data_AF-A0A0C1RMZ1-F1
#
_entry.id   AF-A0A0C1RMZ1-F1
#
_cell.length_a   1.000
_cell.length_b   1.000
_cell.length_c   1.000
_cell.angle_alpha   90.00
_cell.angle_beta   90.00
_cell.angle_gamma   90.00
#
_symmetry.space_group_name_H-M   'P 1'
#
loop_
_entity.id
_entity.type
_entity.pdbx_description
1 polymer ?
#
loop_
_entity_poly.entity_id
_entity_poly.type
_entity_poly.pdbx_seq_one_letter_code
_entity_poly.pdbx_strand_id
1 'polypeptide(L)'
;MTITISQDKFEFRPTSRLLEELKLLEKAAKNIVVGTKTVENVKYTAILVKGMPLSSQKFTVSNTDVLFLLPPEYPELPPIGCYLNYPWNTTGEGDHHFTRQSYYGAPFLSDEGWYWYCVGLGGGFNREVWLNSWKPTQQVDRGHNLATLFVTARHAINSDE
;
A
#
# COMPACT_ATOMS: atom_id res chain seq x y z
N MET A 1 -10.98 -16.53 -5.48
CA MET A 1 -10.67 -15.41 -4.58
C MET A 1 -9.78 -15.99 -3.51
N THR A 2 -8.56 -15.50 -3.42
CA THR A 2 -7.50 -16.25 -2.74
C THR A 2 -6.59 -15.27 -2.01
N ILE A 3 -6.72 -15.18 -0.69
CA ILE A 3 -5.62 -14.69 0.15
C ILE A 3 -4.57 -15.78 0.18
N THR A 4 -3.37 -15.48 -0.28
CA THR A 4 -2.21 -16.35 -0.13
C THR A 4 -1.33 -15.78 0.97
N ILE A 5 -1.19 -16.49 2.08
CA ILE A 5 -0.22 -16.14 3.11
C ILE A 5 1.08 -16.83 2.74
N SER A 6 2.13 -16.05 2.48
CA SER A 6 3.48 -16.57 2.19
C SER A 6 3.94 -17.41 3.37
N GLN A 7 4.19 -18.69 3.12
CA GLN A 7 4.83 -19.60 4.07
C GLN A 7 6.35 -19.49 3.95
N ASP A 8 6.89 -18.26 4.00
CA ASP A 8 8.34 -18.11 4.10
C ASP A 8 8.85 -18.88 5.33
N LYS A 9 10.08 -19.43 5.23
CA LYS A 9 10.72 -20.30 6.24
C LYS A 9 10.83 -19.69 7.67
N PHE A 10 10.42 -18.45 7.83
CA PHE A 10 10.21 -17.78 9.12
C PHE A 10 8.70 -17.56 9.28
N GLU A 11 8.04 -18.38 10.10
CA GLU A 11 6.60 -18.40 10.32
C GLU A 11 5.98 -16.99 10.43
N PHE A 12 5.51 -16.43 9.32
CA PHE A 12 4.72 -15.22 9.36
C PHE A 12 3.33 -15.58 9.87
N ARG A 13 2.97 -15.03 11.02
CA ARG A 13 1.65 -15.22 11.65
C ARG A 13 0.94 -13.87 11.66
N PRO A 14 -0.08 -13.66 10.81
CA PRO A 14 -0.91 -12.45 10.85
C PRO A 14 -1.53 -12.26 12.23
N THR A 15 -1.63 -11.02 12.69
CA THR A 15 -2.41 -10.70 13.89
C THR A 15 -3.90 -10.91 13.63
N SER A 16 -4.71 -11.10 14.69
CA SER A 16 -6.17 -11.21 14.55
C SER A 16 -6.77 -10.01 13.83
N ARG A 17 -6.25 -8.82 14.14
CA ARG A 17 -6.65 -7.57 13.50
C ARG A 17 -6.35 -7.58 12.00
N LEU A 18 -5.15 -8.01 11.59
CA LEU A 18 -4.80 -8.11 10.18
C LEU A 18 -5.68 -9.12 9.43
N LEU A 19 -6.03 -10.25 10.05
CA LEU A 19 -6.94 -11.23 9.44
C LEU A 19 -8.33 -10.64 9.18
N GLU A 20 -8.87 -9.83 10.09
CA GLU A 20 -10.14 -9.14 9.91
C GLU A 20 -10.06 -8.08 8.81
N GLU A 21 -8.97 -7.31 8.78
CA GLU A 21 -8.76 -6.32 7.74
C GLU A 21 -8.62 -6.93 6.34
N LEU A 22 -7.95 -8.09 6.24
CA LEU A 22 -7.84 -8.83 4.99
C LEU A 22 -9.22 -9.26 4.46
N LYS A 23 -10.14 -9.69 5.34
CA LYS A 23 -11.54 -10.00 4.96
C LYS A 23 -12.30 -8.77 4.47
N LEU A 24 -11.97 -7.58 4.97
CA LEU A 24 -12.54 -6.32 4.45
C LEU A 24 -11.94 -5.95 3.10
N LEU A 25 -10.61 -6.02 2.98
CA LEU A 25 -9.87 -5.72 1.75
C LEU A 25 -10.32 -6.62 0.59
N GLU A 26 -10.60 -7.88 0.89
CA GLU A 26 -11.17 -8.88 -0.01
C GLU A 26 -12.44 -8.39 -0.75
N LYS A 27 -13.24 -7.51 -0.14
CA LYS A 27 -14.42 -6.93 -0.80
C LYS A 27 -14.05 -5.95 -1.92
N ALA A 28 -12.82 -5.41 -1.90
CA ALA A 28 -12.32 -4.44 -2.85
C ALA A 28 -11.24 -5.00 -3.81
N ALA A 29 -10.56 -6.09 -3.43
CA ALA A 29 -9.43 -6.68 -4.15
C ALA A 29 -9.52 -8.23 -4.17
N LYS A 30 -9.14 -8.86 -5.29
CA LYS A 30 -9.39 -10.31 -5.52
C LYS A 30 -8.17 -11.22 -5.31
N ASN A 31 -6.95 -10.69 -5.48
CA ASN A 31 -5.69 -11.44 -5.46
C ASN A 31 -4.74 -10.81 -4.45
N ILE A 32 -4.78 -11.27 -3.21
CA ILE A 32 -4.01 -10.67 -2.10
C ILE A 32 -2.96 -11.68 -1.66
N VAL A 33 -1.70 -11.26 -1.63
CA VAL A 33 -0.58 -12.02 -1.07
C VAL A 33 -0.06 -11.28 0.15
N VAL A 34 0.13 -12.00 1.25
CA VAL A 34 0.55 -11.43 2.54
C VAL A 34 1.83 -12.12 2.97
N GLY A 35 2.85 -11.36 3.33
CA GLY A 35 4.12 -11.92 3.79
C GLY A 35 4.91 -10.91 4.62
N THR A 36 6.22 -11.14 4.71
CA THR A 36 7.12 -10.21 5.39
C THR A 36 8.21 -9.75 4.46
N LYS A 37 8.59 -8.49 4.55
CA LYS A 37 9.76 -7.95 3.85
C LYS A 37 10.63 -7.20 4.84
N THR A 38 11.92 -7.52 4.86
CA THR A 38 12.89 -6.77 5.68
C THR A 38 13.60 -5.78 4.79
N VAL A 39 13.61 -4.51 5.16
CA VAL A 39 14.35 -3.44 4.48
C VAL A 39 15.07 -2.64 5.56
N GLU A 40 16.38 -2.40 5.39
CA GLU A 40 17.18 -1.59 6.32
C GLU A 40 17.00 -2.00 7.81
N ASN A 41 16.95 -3.30 8.08
CA ASN A 41 16.72 -3.90 9.41
C ASN A 41 15.31 -3.71 10.01
N VAL A 42 14.36 -3.11 9.27
CA VAL A 42 12.96 -3.03 9.67
C VAL A 42 12.18 -4.16 9.00
N LYS A 43 11.46 -4.96 9.80
CA LYS A 43 10.61 -6.04 9.30
C LYS A 43 9.18 -5.53 9.10
N TYR A 44 8.79 -5.37 7.85
CA TYR A 44 7.44 -4.96 7.46
C TYR A 44 6.54 -6.17 7.26
N THR A 45 5.24 -5.97 7.51
CA THR A 45 4.22 -6.85 6.92
C THR A 45 3.93 -6.34 5.51
N ALA A 46 4.16 -7.20 4.52
CA ALA A 46 3.97 -6.89 3.11
C ALA A 46 2.58 -7.35 2.64
N ILE A 47 1.76 -6.41 2.17
CA ILE A 47 0.45 -6.70 1.55
C ILE A 47 0.56 -6.41 0.06
N LEU A 48 0.56 -7.45 -0.75
CA LEU A 48 0.61 -7.38 -2.20
C LEU A 48 -0.78 -7.64 -2.78
N VAL A 49 -1.35 -6.65 -3.45
CA VAL A 49 -2.57 -6.79 -4.25
C VAL A 49 -2.18 -6.91 -5.71
N LYS A 50 -2.50 -8.05 -6.34
CA LYS A 50 -2.10 -8.33 -7.72
C LYS A 50 -3.16 -7.90 -8.74
N GLY A 51 -2.70 -7.29 -9.83
CA GLY A 51 -3.53 -6.95 -10.98
C GLY A 51 -4.63 -5.95 -10.67
N MET A 52 -4.34 -4.92 -9.87
CA MET A 52 -5.22 -3.77 -9.71
C MET A 52 -5.44 -3.10 -11.07
N PRO A 53 -6.69 -2.90 -11.52
CA PRO A 53 -6.96 -2.22 -12.78
C PRO A 53 -6.44 -0.77 -12.79
N LEU A 54 -5.94 -0.36 -13.95
CA LEU A 54 -5.46 1.00 -14.21
C LEU A 54 -6.34 1.70 -15.25
N SER A 55 -6.53 3.01 -15.07
CA SER A 55 -7.23 3.88 -15.99
C SER A 55 -6.41 4.05 -17.26
N SER A 56 -7.02 3.75 -18.40
CA SER A 56 -6.39 3.96 -19.72
C SER A 56 -6.21 5.43 -20.07
N GLN A 57 -6.74 6.35 -19.26
CA GLN A 57 -6.51 7.79 -19.40
C GLN A 57 -5.14 8.21 -18.87
N LYS A 58 -4.60 7.50 -17.87
CA LYS A 58 -3.31 7.82 -17.22
C LYS A 58 -2.19 6.85 -17.58
N PHE A 59 -2.53 5.58 -17.86
CA PHE A 59 -1.55 4.51 -18.04
C PHE A 59 -1.72 3.80 -19.38
N THR A 60 -0.59 3.42 -19.97
CA THR A 60 -0.51 2.64 -21.21
C THR A 60 -0.75 1.14 -21.01
N VAL A 61 -0.85 0.68 -19.77
CA VAL A 61 -1.24 -0.70 -19.42
C VAL A 61 -2.61 -0.71 -18.77
N SER A 62 -3.20 -1.90 -18.63
CA SER A 62 -4.50 -2.08 -18.01
C SER A 62 -4.46 -2.44 -16.52
N ASN A 63 -3.29 -2.80 -15.95
CA ASN A 63 -3.20 -3.23 -14.56
C ASN A 63 -1.77 -3.11 -13.99
N THR A 64 -1.70 -3.06 -12.65
CA THR A 64 -0.47 -3.08 -11.85
C THR A 64 -0.64 -3.92 -10.60
N ASP A 65 0.45 -4.44 -10.06
CA ASP A 65 0.45 -4.89 -8.67
C ASP A 65 0.66 -3.68 -7.74
N VAL A 66 0.06 -3.74 -6.55
CA VAL A 66 0.18 -2.72 -5.51
C VAL A 66 0.73 -3.38 -4.25
N LEU A 67 1.81 -2.84 -3.71
CA LEU A 67 2.44 -3.30 -2.48
C LEU A 67 2.29 -2.24 -1.38
N PHE A 68 1.77 -2.65 -0.23
CA PHE A 68 1.84 -1.88 1.02
C PHE A 68 2.87 -2.53 1.94
N LEU A 69 3.72 -1.70 2.54
CA LEU A 69 4.64 -2.09 3.60
C LEU A 69 4.15 -1.53 4.92
N LEU A 70 3.47 -2.37 5.70
CA LEU A 70 2.95 -1.99 7.01
C LEU A 70 4.11 -1.99 8.02
N PRO A 71 4.33 -0.88 8.74
CA PRO A 71 5.37 -0.82 9.76
C PRO A 71 5.03 -1.77 10.93
N PRO A 72 6.02 -2.11 11.78
CA PRO A 72 5.78 -2.91 12.98
C PRO A 72 4.70 -2.32 13.91
N GLU A 73 4.57 -1.00 13.94
CA GLU A 73 3.59 -0.23 14.71
C GLU A 73 2.23 -0.12 13.99
N TYR A 74 1.94 -0.94 12.99
CA TYR A 74 0.61 -0.96 12.39
C TYR A 74 -0.40 -1.62 13.35
N PRO A 75 -1.57 -0.99 13.60
CA PRO A 75 -2.13 0.19 12.92
C PRO A 75 -1.84 1.54 13.51
N GLU A 76 -1.17 1.64 14.66
CA GLU A 76 -0.91 2.94 15.28
C GLU A 76 -0.26 3.91 14.28
N LEU A 77 0.59 3.39 13.38
CA LEU A 77 1.11 4.10 12.21
C LEU A 77 0.62 3.48 10.89
N PRO A 78 0.19 4.29 9.89
CA PRO A 78 -0.11 3.80 8.56
C PRO A 78 1.17 3.47 7.77
N PRO A 79 1.08 2.71 6.67
CA PRO A 79 2.18 2.60 5.72
C PRO A 79 2.51 3.97 5.11
N ILE A 80 3.78 4.14 4.75
CA ILE A 80 4.26 5.35 4.09
C ILE A 80 4.05 5.21 2.58
N GLY A 81 2.87 5.60 2.11
CA GLY A 81 2.45 5.45 0.71
C GLY A 81 2.24 3.98 0.30
N CYS A 82 2.31 3.71 -1.00
CA CYS A 82 2.31 2.36 -1.58
C CYS A 82 3.32 2.25 -2.71
N TYR A 83 3.53 1.04 -3.24
CA TYR A 83 4.46 0.80 -4.35
C TYR A 83 3.76 0.12 -5.51
N LEU A 84 4.12 0.51 -6.73
CA LEU A 84 3.66 -0.11 -7.96
C LEU A 84 4.82 -0.80 -8.68
N ASN A 85 4.56 -1.94 -9.32
CA ASN A 85 5.60 -2.76 -9.95
C ASN A 85 5.94 -2.37 -11.40
N TYR A 86 5.85 -1.08 -11.75
CA TYR A 86 6.21 -0.63 -13.10
C TYR A 86 6.66 0.84 -13.14
N PRO A 87 7.69 1.17 -13.94
CA PRO A 87 8.35 2.48 -14.01
C PRO A 87 7.67 3.56 -14.88
N TRP A 88 6.34 3.70 -14.90
CA TRP A 88 5.60 4.01 -16.14
C TRP A 88 6.01 5.18 -17.05
N ASN A 89 5.88 4.94 -18.37
CA ASN A 89 5.61 5.95 -19.40
C ASN A 89 4.15 6.42 -19.24
N THR A 90 3.94 7.46 -18.44
CA THR A 90 2.63 8.12 -18.27
C THR A 90 2.18 8.79 -19.57
N THR A 91 0.88 8.84 -19.82
CA THR A 91 0.31 9.69 -20.87
C THR A 91 0.08 11.10 -20.30
N GLY A 92 0.77 12.13 -20.79
CA GLY A 92 0.61 13.53 -20.33
C GLY A 92 1.73 14.06 -19.42
N GLU A 93 1.47 15.15 -18.67
CA GLU A 93 2.48 15.92 -17.90
C GLU A 93 3.13 15.19 -16.69
N GLY A 94 2.85 13.91 -16.49
CA GLY A 94 3.43 13.10 -15.43
C GLY A 94 2.72 13.33 -14.09
N ASP A 95 2.29 12.24 -13.46
CA ASP A 95 1.60 12.30 -12.17
C ASP A 95 2.58 12.69 -11.05
N HIS A 96 2.35 13.87 -10.44
CA HIS A 96 3.22 14.49 -9.43
C HIS A 96 3.37 13.69 -8.14
N HIS A 97 2.53 12.66 -7.92
CA HIS A 97 2.66 11.76 -6.77
C HIS A 97 3.69 10.65 -6.99
N PHE A 98 4.21 10.46 -8.22
CA PHE A 98 5.33 9.57 -8.53
C PHE A 98 6.64 10.33 -8.58
N THR A 99 7.43 10.23 -7.53
CA THR A 99 8.58 11.12 -7.35
C THR A 99 9.92 10.49 -7.75
N ARG A 100 9.92 9.31 -8.40
CA ARG A 100 11.12 8.47 -8.71
C ARG A 100 12.05 8.18 -7.52
N GLN A 101 11.69 8.66 -6.34
CA GLN A 101 12.37 8.56 -5.08
C GLN A 101 11.30 8.25 -4.04
N SER A 102 11.70 7.61 -2.96
CA SER A 102 10.83 7.45 -1.80
C SER A 102 11.01 8.67 -0.91
N TYR A 103 9.92 9.25 -0.39
CA TYR A 103 10.02 10.33 0.59
C TYR A 103 9.65 9.85 1.99
N TYR A 104 10.06 10.66 2.97
CA TYR A 104 9.60 10.57 4.36
C TYR A 104 9.95 9.26 5.09
N GLY A 105 11.06 8.64 4.70
CA GLY A 105 11.52 7.38 5.29
C GLY A 105 10.82 6.15 4.72
N ALA A 106 10.07 6.27 3.62
CA ALA A 106 9.65 5.09 2.86
C ALA A 106 10.88 4.36 2.29
N PRO A 107 10.93 3.03 2.39
CA PRO A 107 11.93 2.21 1.72
C PRO A 107 12.12 2.54 0.23
N PHE A 108 13.36 2.55 -0.24
CA PHE A 108 13.65 2.67 -1.68
C PHE A 108 13.80 1.28 -2.30
N LEU A 109 12.92 0.93 -3.23
CA LEU A 109 12.77 -0.42 -3.77
C LEU A 109 12.83 -0.48 -5.30
N SER A 110 13.32 0.57 -5.97
CA SER A 110 13.33 0.63 -7.43
C SER A 110 14.18 -0.45 -8.06
N ASP A 111 15.25 -0.88 -7.39
CA ASP A 111 16.14 -1.96 -7.83
C ASP A 111 15.43 -3.32 -7.83
N GLU A 112 14.32 -3.43 -7.10
CA GLU A 112 13.44 -4.59 -7.09
C GLU A 112 12.21 -4.41 -8.01
N GLY A 113 12.19 -3.34 -8.82
CA GLY A 113 11.10 -3.00 -9.73
C GLY A 113 9.89 -2.37 -9.04
N TRP A 114 10.02 -1.92 -7.79
CA TRP A 114 8.94 -1.29 -7.02
C TRP A 114 9.15 0.22 -6.92
N TYR A 115 8.17 0.97 -7.41
CA TYR A 115 8.20 2.42 -7.47
C TYR A 115 7.22 3.01 -6.47
N TRP A 116 7.73 3.83 -5.56
CA TRP A 116 6.93 4.47 -4.52
C TRP A 116 5.93 5.46 -5.14
N TYR A 117 4.69 5.40 -4.66
CA TYR A 117 3.60 6.29 -5.01
C TYR A 117 3.09 6.99 -3.75
N CYS A 118 3.19 8.31 -3.76
CA CYS A 118 2.78 9.15 -2.65
C CYS A 118 1.24 9.26 -2.62
N VAL A 119 0.59 8.29 -2.00
CA VAL A 119 -0.82 8.45 -1.64
C VAL A 119 -0.88 9.06 -0.25
N GLY A 120 -1.60 10.18 -0.11
CA GLY A 120 -1.91 10.82 1.17
C GLY A 120 -2.85 9.96 2.02
N LEU A 121 -2.41 8.76 2.39
CA LEU A 121 -3.14 7.72 3.14
C LEU A 121 -3.38 8.09 4.63
N GLY A 122 -3.32 9.39 4.94
CA GLY A 122 -3.35 9.90 6.31
C GLY A 122 -2.78 11.30 6.55
N GLY A 123 -2.49 12.10 5.51
CA GLY A 123 -1.83 13.41 5.67
C GLY A 123 -0.30 13.29 5.65
N GLY A 124 0.37 14.39 5.28
CA GLY A 124 1.81 14.42 5.00
C GLY A 124 2.68 13.87 6.13
N PHE A 125 3.82 13.29 5.79
CA PHE A 125 4.63 12.49 6.70
C PHE A 125 5.59 13.34 7.56
N ASN A 126 5.03 14.31 8.28
CA ASN A 126 5.70 15.01 9.36
C ASN A 126 5.14 14.51 10.69
N ARG A 127 6.04 13.98 11.54
CA ARG A 127 5.73 13.44 12.88
C ARG A 127 5.05 14.47 13.80
N GLU A 128 5.23 15.77 13.52
CA GLU A 128 4.76 16.87 14.38
C GLU A 128 3.38 17.46 13.99
N VAL A 129 2.86 17.24 12.77
CA VAL A 129 1.70 18.02 12.28
C VAL A 129 0.51 17.18 11.79
N TRP A 130 0.68 15.91 11.39
CA TRP A 130 -0.32 15.24 10.52
C TRP A 130 -0.71 13.80 10.89
N LEU A 131 -0.41 13.32 12.11
CA LEU A 131 -1.07 12.13 12.68
C LEU A 131 -2.62 12.27 12.82
N ASN A 132 -3.23 13.33 12.27
CA ASN A 132 -4.61 13.71 12.51
C ASN A 132 -5.63 13.04 11.57
N SER A 133 -5.24 12.53 10.40
CA SER A 133 -6.21 11.93 9.46
C SER A 133 -6.27 10.40 9.53
N TRP A 134 -5.17 9.72 9.85
CA TRP A 134 -5.20 8.28 10.09
C TRP A 134 -5.86 8.00 11.45
N LYS A 135 -7.07 7.42 11.42
CA LYS A 135 -7.88 7.16 12.62
C LYS A 135 -8.27 5.68 12.70
N PRO A 136 -7.31 4.78 13.00
CA PRO A 136 -7.63 3.39 13.27
C PRO A 136 -8.42 3.32 14.57
N THR A 137 -9.29 2.33 14.69
CA THR A 137 -9.93 2.02 15.98
C THR A 137 -9.73 0.54 16.31
N GLN A 138 -10.07 0.19 17.56
CA GLN A 138 -10.08 -1.21 17.99
C GLN A 138 -11.09 -2.06 17.21
N GLN A 139 -12.16 -1.45 16.70
CA GLN A 139 -13.12 -2.11 15.83
C GLN A 139 -12.69 -1.90 14.37
N VAL A 140 -12.29 -3.00 13.73
CA VAL A 140 -11.66 -2.99 12.40
C VAL A 140 -12.54 -2.33 11.32
N ASP A 141 -13.85 -2.47 11.43
CA ASP A 141 -14.85 -1.92 10.51
C ASP A 141 -15.30 -0.48 10.84
N ARG A 142 -14.85 0.10 11.96
CA ARG A 142 -15.23 1.46 12.41
C ARG A 142 -14.08 2.47 12.43
N GLY A 143 -12.93 2.10 11.88
CA GLY A 143 -11.77 2.98 11.71
C GLY A 143 -11.08 2.77 10.38
N HIS A 144 -10.02 3.53 10.14
CA HIS A 144 -9.18 3.30 8.98
C HIS A 144 -8.44 1.96 9.08
N ASN A 145 -8.35 1.27 7.94
CA ASN A 145 -7.81 -0.09 7.82
C ASN A 145 -7.22 -0.32 6.41
N LEU A 146 -6.74 -1.54 6.13
CA LEU A 146 -6.21 -1.92 4.81
C LEU A 146 -7.18 -1.68 3.64
N ALA A 147 -8.48 -1.88 3.83
CA ALA A 147 -9.44 -1.61 2.77
C ALA A 147 -9.54 -0.10 2.48
N THR A 148 -9.51 0.74 3.52
CA THR A 148 -9.39 2.20 3.36
C THR A 148 -8.13 2.54 2.58
N LEU A 149 -6.98 1.99 2.98
CA LEU A 149 -5.69 2.25 2.31
C LEU A 149 -5.74 1.89 0.83
N PHE A 150 -6.24 0.71 0.50
CA PHE A 150 -6.34 0.24 -0.89
C PHE A 150 -7.33 1.07 -1.72
N VAL A 151 -8.51 1.39 -1.18
CA VAL A 151 -9.50 2.17 -1.92
C VAL A 151 -8.99 3.58 -2.21
N THR A 152 -8.38 4.23 -1.22
CA THR A 152 -7.77 5.56 -1.39
C THR A 152 -6.61 5.52 -2.39
N ALA A 153 -5.71 4.53 -2.28
CA ALA A 153 -4.63 4.36 -3.25
C ALA A 153 -5.16 4.12 -4.67
N ARG A 154 -6.11 3.19 -4.84
CA ARG A 154 -6.71 2.91 -6.13
C ARG A 154 -7.37 4.14 -6.74
N HIS A 155 -8.04 4.96 -5.94
CA HIS A 155 -8.64 6.20 -6.40
C HIS A 155 -7.56 7.19 -6.84
N ALA A 156 -6.61 7.52 -5.97
CA ALA A 156 -5.53 8.47 -6.28
C ALA A 156 -4.69 8.05 -7.50
N ILE A 157 -4.46 6.74 -7.68
CA ILE A 157 -3.73 6.23 -8.85
C ILE A 157 -4.53 6.47 -10.13
N ASN A 158 -5.84 6.23 -10.10
CA ASN A 158 -6.68 6.21 -11.31
C ASN A 158 -7.39 7.51 -11.64
N SER A 159 -7.44 8.45 -10.71
CA SER A 159 -8.07 9.76 -10.85
C SER A 159 -7.03 10.85 -11.13
N ASP A 160 -7.46 11.90 -11.83
CA ASP A 160 -6.64 13.09 -12.14
C ASP A 160 -6.84 14.22 -11.11
N GLU A 161 -7.68 13.99 -10.09
CA GLU A 161 -7.93 14.92 -8.97
C GLU A 161 -6.82 14.89 -7.91
#